data_AF-A0A0B8PNF8-F1
#
_entry.id   AF-A0A0B8PNF8-F1
#
_cell.length_a   1.000
_cell.length_b   1.000
_cell.length_c   1.000
_cell.angle_alpha   90.00
_cell.angle_beta   90.00
_cell.angle_gamma   90.00
#
_symmetry.space_group_name_H-M   'P 1'
#
loop_
_entity.id
_entity.type
_entity.pdbx_description
1 polymer ?
#
loop_
_entity_poly.entity_id
_entity_poly.type
_entity_poly.pdbx_seq_one_letter_code
_entity_poly.pdbx_strand_id
1 'polypeptide(L)'
;MEQSKTFFQKQLTLQQELTKLNEERAKIIPLLNKAVDECQIFLEGKSWDAKSDACDRKEKASTKLKQIDDQIDAKQSKIVAIDSTSEAIGLQKRID
;
A
#
# COMPACT_ATOMS: atom_id res chain seq x y z
N MET A 1 3.10 -33.08 -1.93
CA MET A 1 2.26 -32.26 -2.85
C MET A 1 1.39 -31.26 -2.09
N GLU A 2 0.69 -31.65 -1.02
CA GLU A 2 -0.17 -30.70 -0.26
C GLU A 2 0.59 -29.48 0.31
N GLN A 3 1.80 -29.67 0.86
CA GLN A 3 2.61 -28.56 1.37
C GLN A 3 2.91 -27.51 0.29
N SER A 4 3.34 -27.94 -0.90
CA SER A 4 3.62 -27.05 -2.04
C SER A 4 2.37 -26.26 -2.48
N LYS A 5 1.21 -26.92 -2.51
CA LYS A 5 -0.07 -26.29 -2.83
C LYS A 5 -0.42 -25.20 -1.81
N THR A 6 -0.24 -25.46 -0.52
CA THR A 6 -0.48 -24.47 0.54
C THR A 6 0.46 -23.27 0.41
N PHE A 7 1.75 -23.48 0.10
CA PHE A 7 2.71 -22.39 -0.12
C PHE A 7 2.27 -21.47 -1.27
N PHE A 8 1.97 -22.04 -2.43
CA PHE A 8 1.58 -21.25 -3.61
C PHE A 8 0.22 -20.56 -3.43
N GLN A 9 -0.73 -21.19 -2.74
CA GLN A 9 -2.00 -20.55 -2.39
C GLN A 9 -1.79 -19.32 -1.50
N LYS A 10 -0.96 -19.45 -0.45
CA LYS A 10 -0.63 -18.33 0.43
C LYS A 10 0.06 -17.19 -0.31
N GLN A 11 1.00 -17.51 -1.20
CA GLN A 11 1.68 -16.53 -2.04
C GLN A 11 0.69 -15.80 -2.97
N LEU A 12 -0.21 -16.54 -3.62
CA LEU A 12 -1.24 -15.96 -4.49
C LEU A 12 -2.16 -15.00 -3.72
N THR A 13 -2.60 -15.39 -2.51
CA THR A 13 -3.42 -14.51 -1.67
C THR A 13 -2.68 -13.22 -1.31
N LEU A 14 -1.41 -13.30 -0.91
CA LEU A 14 -0.61 -12.11 -0.61
C LEU A 14 -0.43 -11.20 -1.81
N GLN A 15 -0.24 -11.76 -3.01
CA GLN A 15 -0.16 -10.99 -4.26
C GLN A 15 -1.47 -10.28 -4.57
N GLN A 16 -2.61 -10.96 -4.43
CA GLN A 16 -3.93 -10.35 -4.63
C GLN A 16 -4.20 -9.21 -3.63
N GLU A 17 -3.81 -9.39 -2.37
CA GLU A 17 -3.92 -8.36 -1.34
C GLU A 17 -3.01 -7.16 -1.65
N LEU A 18 -1.80 -7.39 -2.14
CA LEU A 18 -0.91 -6.33 -2.59
C LEU A 18 -1.50 -5.54 -3.76
N THR A 19 -2.12 -6.19 -4.74
CA THR A 19 -2.79 -5.50 -5.84
C THR A 19 -3.86 -4.55 -5.31
N LYS A 20 -4.72 -5.02 -4.40
CA LYS A 20 -5.77 -4.19 -3.79
C LYS A 20 -5.19 -2.99 -3.01
N LEU A 21 -4.13 -3.20 -2.23
CA LEU A 21 -3.48 -2.13 -1.49
C LEU A 21 -2.85 -1.10 -2.42
N ASN A 22 -2.22 -1.53 -3.52
CA ASN A 22 -1.65 -0.62 -4.51
C ASN A 22 -2.73 0.19 -5.25
N GLU A 23 -3.88 -0.41 -5.53
CA GLU A 23 -5.05 0.32 -6.07
C GLU A 23 -5.59 1.36 -5.08
N GLU A 24 -5.69 1.02 -3.79
CA GLU A 24 -6.10 1.96 -2.74
C GLU A 24 -5.10 3.09 -2.58
N ARG A 25 -3.80 2.76 -2.56
CA ARG A 25 -2.68 3.71 -2.53
C ARG A 25 -2.77 4.71 -3.69
N ALA A 26 -2.98 4.21 -4.91
CA ALA A 26 -3.09 5.03 -6.12
C ALA A 26 -4.28 6.00 -6.06
N LYS A 27 -5.37 5.65 -5.37
CA LYS A 27 -6.53 6.54 -5.17
C LYS A 27 -6.27 7.62 -4.12
N ILE A 28 -5.45 7.34 -3.11
CA ILE A 28 -5.17 8.29 -2.02
C ILE A 28 -4.14 9.35 -2.42
N ILE A 29 -3.15 8.99 -3.23
CA ILE A 29 -2.12 9.94 -3.70
C ILE A 29 -2.69 11.24 -4.27
N PRO A 30 -3.64 11.23 -5.24
CA PRO A 30 -4.19 12.47 -5.78
C PRO A 30 -5.01 13.25 -4.74
N LEU A 31 -5.69 12.57 -3.81
CA LEU A 31 -6.42 13.22 -2.72
C LEU A 31 -5.48 13.92 -1.74
N LEU A 32 -4.35 13.28 -1.41
CA LEU A 32 -3.32 13.87 -0.57
C LEU A 32 -2.70 15.10 -1.24
N ASN A 33 -2.32 14.99 -2.52
CA ASN A 33 -1.73 16.12 -3.26
C ASN A 33 -2.67 17.33 -3.27
N LYS A 34 -3.95 17.11 -3.58
CA LYS A 34 -4.96 18.17 -3.52
C LYS A 34 -5.07 18.79 -2.13
N ALA A 35 -5.10 17.97 -1.08
CA ALA A 35 -5.18 18.46 0.30
C ALA A 35 -3.92 19.21 0.74
N VAL A 36 -2.74 18.85 0.20
CA VAL A 36 -1.49 19.59 0.42
C VAL A 36 -1.60 20.99 -0.16
N ASP A 37 -2.04 21.11 -1.42
CA ASP A 37 -2.20 22.40 -2.08
C ASP A 37 -3.22 23.29 -1.36
N GLU A 38 -4.38 22.72 -0.99
CA GLU A 38 -5.43 23.43 -0.25
C GLU A 38 -4.96 23.89 1.14
N CYS A 39 -4.22 23.04 1.87
CA CYS A 39 -3.65 23.39 3.18
C CYS A 39 -2.60 24.49 3.03
N GLN A 40 -1.78 24.45 1.97
CA GLN A 40 -0.81 25.51 1.70
C GLN A 40 -1.50 26.86 1.45
N ILE A 41 -2.53 26.90 0.60
CA ILE A 41 -3.29 28.14 0.33
C ILE A 41 -3.92 28.69 1.62
N PHE A 42 -4.47 27.81 2.47
CA PHE A 42 -5.02 28.18 3.78
C PHE A 42 -3.95 28.80 4.69
N LEU A 43 -2.81 28.13 4.85
CA LEU A 43 -1.71 28.59 5.71
C LEU A 43 -1.06 29.89 5.23
N GLU A 44 -1.01 30.11 3.92
CA GLU A 44 -0.51 31.35 3.34
C GLU A 44 -1.49 32.53 3.49
N GLY A 45 -2.72 32.27 3.96
CA GLY A 45 -3.76 33.30 4.10
C GLY A 45 -4.20 33.90 2.76
N LYS A 46 -3.92 33.22 1.64
CA LYS A 46 -4.12 33.73 0.28
C LYS A 46 -5.53 33.55 -0.26
N SER A 47 -6.42 32.90 0.47
CA SER A 47 -7.81 32.69 0.05
C SER A 47 -8.78 32.71 1.22
N TRP A 48 -9.88 33.43 1.05
CA TRP A 48 -11.02 33.41 1.97
C TRP A 48 -11.87 32.14 1.81
N ASP A 49 -11.75 31.46 0.66
CA ASP A 49 -12.43 30.18 0.35
C ASP A 49 -11.65 28.94 0.80
N ALA A 50 -10.40 29.10 1.25
CA ALA A 50 -9.61 27.99 1.76
C ALA A 50 -10.23 27.49 3.07
N LYS A 51 -10.80 26.28 3.03
CA LYS A 51 -11.47 25.70 4.20
C LYS A 51 -10.45 25.39 5.28
N SER A 52 -10.78 25.74 6.52
CA SER A 52 -9.96 25.43 7.69
C SER A 52 -9.70 23.93 7.88
N ASP A 53 -10.53 23.07 7.28
CA ASP A 53 -10.37 21.61 7.33
C ASP A 53 -9.34 21.07 6.33
N ALA A 54 -8.73 21.90 5.48
CA ALA A 54 -7.79 21.46 4.46
C ALA A 54 -6.57 20.73 5.05
N CYS A 55 -6.00 21.27 6.13
CA CYS A 55 -4.85 20.64 6.80
C CYS A 55 -5.24 19.35 7.53
N ASP A 56 -6.45 19.27 8.10
CA ASP A 56 -6.97 18.03 8.67
C ASP A 56 -7.16 16.94 7.61
N ARG A 57 -7.66 17.32 6.42
CA ARG A 57 -7.79 16.40 5.28
C ARG A 57 -6.43 15.87 4.84
N LYS A 58 -5.42 16.74 4.77
CA LYS A 58 -4.03 16.36 4.48
C LYS A 58 -3.51 15.35 5.50
N GLU A 59 -3.66 15.63 6.80
CA GLU A 59 -3.17 14.74 7.86
C GLU A 59 -3.84 13.36 7.80
N LYS A 60 -5.17 13.33 7.62
CA LYS A 60 -5.93 12.08 7.49
C LYS A 60 -5.47 11.28 6.26
N ALA A 61 -5.34 11.92 5.11
CA ALA A 61 -4.87 11.27 3.88
C ALA A 61 -3.43 10.76 4.02
N SER A 62 -2.54 11.54 4.63
CA SER A 62 -1.15 11.16 4.89
C SER A 62 -1.06 9.97 5.84
N THR A 63 -1.84 9.97 6.93
CA THR A 63 -1.89 8.87 7.90
C THR A 63 -2.39 7.58 7.24
N LYS A 64 -3.46 7.68 6.45
CA LYS A 64 -4.02 6.54 5.73
C LYS A 64 -3.05 5.99 4.68
N LEU A 65 -2.35 6.87 3.95
CA LEU A 65 -1.32 6.47 2.99
C LEU A 65 -0.19 5.71 3.68
N LYS A 66 0.32 6.23 4.80
CA LYS A 66 1.35 5.56 5.59
C LYS A 66 0.92 4.16 6.03
N GLN A 67 -0.31 4.01 6.54
CA GLN A 67 -0.86 2.71 6.95
C GLN A 67 -0.95 1.71 5.79
N ILE A 68 -1.19 2.17 4.56
CA ILE A 68 -1.20 1.30 3.38
C ILE A 68 0.22 0.92 3.00
N ASP A 69 1.15 1.86 3.02
CA ASP A 69 2.57 1.61 2.71
C ASP A 69 3.16 0.59 3.70
N ASP A 70 2.91 0.76 5.01
CA ASP A 70 3.31 -0.20 6.04
C ASP A 70 2.75 -1.62 5.78
N GLN A 71 1.51 -1.72 5.31
CA GLN A 71 0.89 -3.00 4.97
C GLN A 71 1.46 -3.61 3.69
N ILE A 72 1.78 -2.80 2.69
CA ILE A 72 2.45 -3.23 1.46
C ILE A 72 3.80 -3.82 1.82
N ASP A 73 4.62 -3.09 2.58
CA ASP A 73 5.96 -3.52 2.98
C ASP A 73 5.93 -4.82 3.79
N ALA A 74 4.98 -4.94 4.73
CA ALA A 74 4.80 -6.15 5.51
C ALA A 74 4.40 -7.36 4.65
N LYS A 75 3.55 -7.18 3.63
CA LYS A 75 3.15 -8.26 2.71
C LYS A 75 4.26 -8.62 1.73
N GLN A 76 4.98 -7.63 1.20
CA GLN A 76 6.13 -7.86 0.34
C GLN A 76 7.21 -8.67 1.06
N SER A 77 7.50 -8.31 2.31
CA SER A 77 8.43 -9.05 3.17
C SER A 77 7.99 -10.50 3.40
N LYS A 78 6.68 -10.75 3.56
CA LYS A 78 6.13 -12.11 3.68
C LYS A 78 6.29 -12.92 2.40
N ILE A 79 6.12 -12.30 1.23
CA ILE A 79 6.33 -12.97 -0.06
C ILE A 79 7.79 -13.37 -0.21
N VAL A 80 8.73 -12.44 0.04
CA VAL A 80 10.17 -12.73 0.00
C VAL A 80 10.53 -13.90 0.91
N ALA A 81 10.00 -13.92 2.15
CA ALA A 81 10.26 -15.03 3.07
C ALA A 81 9.69 -16.37 2.58
N ILE A 82 8.51 -16.36 1.93
CA ILE A 82 7.92 -17.56 1.32
C ILE A 82 8.78 -18.06 0.17
N ASP A 83 9.24 -17.16 -0.71
CA ASP A 83 10.08 -17.49 -1.86
C ASP A 83 11.40 -18.12 -1.39
N SER A 84 12.11 -17.48 -0.44
CA SER A 84 13.35 -18.04 0.12
C SER A 84 13.14 -19.40 0.80
N THR A 85 12.02 -19.58 1.49
CA THR A 85 11.68 -20.88 2.09
C THR A 85 11.43 -21.94 1.02
N SER A 86 10.71 -21.58 -0.05
CA SER A 86 10.40 -22.50 -1.16
C SER A 86 11.65 -22.97 -1.89
N GLU A 87 12.62 -22.09 -2.10
CA GLU A 87 13.91 -22.40 -2.70
C GLU A 87 14.74 -23.35 -1.82
N ALA A 88 14.81 -23.08 -0.52
CA ALA A 88 15.55 -23.91 0.43
C ALA A 88 15.05 -25.37 0.50
N ILE A 89 13.77 -25.59 0.22
CA ILE A 89 13.14 -26.93 0.23
C ILE A 89 12.91 -27.50 -1.18
N GLY A 90 13.45 -26.87 -2.23
CA GLY A 90 13.39 -27.37 -3.61
C GLY A 90 12.00 -27.27 -4.28
N LEU A 91 11.11 -26.43 -3.75
CA LEU A 91 9.79 -26.16 -4.31
C LEU A 91 9.82 -24.94 -5.25
N GLN A 92 10.64 -24.98 -6.29
CA GLN A 92 10.61 -23.96 -7.33
C GLN A 92 9.43 -24.20 -8.29
N LYS A 93 8.80 -23.11 -8.77
CA LYS A 93 7.89 -23.18 -9.92
C LYS A 93 8.69 -23.70 -11.12
N ARG A 94 8.42 -24.94 -11.55
CA ARG A 94 8.80 -25.34 -12.91
C ARG A 94 7.95 -24.52 -13.86
N ILE A 95 8.62 -23.66 -14.63
CA ILE A 95 8.04 -23.01 -15.80
C ILE A 95 8.33 -23.99 -16.93
N ASP A 96 7.38 -24.87 -17.23
CA ASP A 96 7.37 -25.68 -18.45
C ASP A 96 6.67 -24.89 -19.57
#